data_AF-A0A7Y8WK24-F1
#
_entry.id   AF-A0A7Y8WK24-F1
#
_cell.length_a   1.000
_cell.length_b   1.000
_cell.length_c   1.000
_cell.angle_alpha   90.00
_cell.angle_beta   90.00
_cell.angle_gamma   90.00
#
_symmetry.space_group_name_H-M   'P 1'
#
loop_
_entity.id
_entity.type
_entity.pdbx_description
1 polymer ?
#
loop_
_entity_poly.entity_id
_entity_poly.type
_entity_poly.pdbx_seq_one_letter_code
_entity_poly.pdbx_strand_id
1 'polypeptide(L)'
;MAGEYTEYDYVEAGTIDVSELKPLDPETRKIMKGEFSTGLKLTVFYYIFILAIPILNWYAGDFMFSRMWGGMTYSWFLTSVVAMAMAFIIAYVHTALYEKRLKNYQKNSGSPEERRII
;
A
#
# COMPACT_ATOMS: atom_id res chain seq x y z
N MET A 1 -20.46 -14.58 31.14
CA MET A 1 -20.26 -15.82 30.37
C MET A 1 -18.84 -15.80 29.87
N ALA A 2 -17.99 -16.69 30.38
CA ALA A 2 -16.58 -16.79 30.01
C ALA A 2 -16.49 -17.28 28.57
N GLY A 3 -15.80 -16.54 27.70
CA GLY A 3 -15.53 -16.98 26.33
C GLY A 3 -14.53 -18.12 26.37
N GLU A 4 -14.95 -19.30 25.94
CA GLU A 4 -14.05 -20.39 25.61
C GLU A 4 -13.21 -19.97 24.41
N TYR A 5 -11.97 -19.57 24.66
CA TYR A 5 -10.96 -19.42 23.62
C TYR A 5 -10.53 -20.82 23.22
N THR A 6 -10.90 -21.23 22.01
CA THR A 6 -10.44 -22.48 21.42
C THR A 6 -8.93 -22.42 21.26
N GLU A 7 -8.30 -23.42 21.87
CA GLU A 7 -6.88 -23.72 21.90
C GLU A 7 -6.32 -23.69 20.47
N TYR A 8 -5.38 -22.76 20.20
CA TYR A 8 -4.65 -22.79 18.93
C TYR A 8 -3.70 -23.98 18.97
N ASP A 9 -3.98 -24.96 18.12
CA ASP A 9 -3.17 -26.17 17.95
C ASP A 9 -1.72 -25.76 17.61
N TYR A 10 -0.80 -26.00 18.53
CA TYR A 10 0.60 -25.62 18.38
C TYR A 10 1.26 -26.59 17.42
N VAL A 11 1.28 -26.25 16.13
CA VAL A 11 1.99 -27.03 15.13
C VAL A 11 3.47 -26.70 15.24
N GLU A 12 4.30 -27.70 15.54
CA GLU A 12 5.76 -27.56 15.59
C GLU A 12 6.25 -26.82 14.34
N ALA A 13 7.16 -25.85 14.52
CA ALA A 13 7.71 -25.01 13.46
C ALA A 13 8.64 -25.79 12.50
N GLY A 14 8.11 -26.83 11.86
CA GLY A 14 8.72 -27.50 10.73
C GLY A 14 8.56 -26.66 9.46
N THR A 15 9.47 -26.84 8.50
CA THR A 15 9.35 -26.26 7.16
C THR A 15 8.17 -26.90 6.44
N ILE A 16 7.08 -26.16 6.31
CA ILE A 16 5.90 -26.58 5.54
C ILE A 16 6.23 -26.47 4.05
N ASP A 17 6.05 -27.57 3.31
CA ASP A 17 6.16 -27.54 1.85
C ASP A 17 4.98 -26.73 1.28
N VAL A 18 5.31 -25.64 0.59
CA VAL A 18 4.36 -24.69 -0.01
C VAL A 18 3.43 -25.38 -1.01
N SER A 19 3.87 -26.51 -1.57
CA SER A 19 3.15 -27.34 -2.54
C SER A 19 1.96 -28.08 -1.91
N GLU A 20 1.99 -28.31 -0.59
CA GLU A 20 0.94 -29.02 0.15
C GLU A 20 -0.18 -28.09 0.65
N LEU A 21 0.02 -26.77 0.51
CA LEU A 21 -0.96 -25.78 0.94
C LEU A 21 -2.18 -25.77 0.00
N LYS A 22 -3.37 -25.73 0.62
CA LYS A 22 -4.62 -25.53 -0.12
C LYS A 22 -4.55 -24.20 -0.90
N PRO A 23 -5.12 -24.15 -2.11
CA PRO A 23 -5.15 -22.91 -2.88
C PRO A 23 -5.88 -21.82 -2.08
N LEU A 24 -5.39 -20.58 -2.21
CA LEU A 24 -6.01 -19.43 -1.56
C LEU A 24 -7.51 -19.37 -1.85
N ASP A 25 -8.28 -19.05 -0.82
CA ASP A 25 -9.69 -18.75 -1.00
C ASP A 25 -9.86 -17.59 -2.00
N PRO A 26 -10.96 -17.60 -2.78
CA PRO A 26 -11.15 -16.63 -3.85
C PRO A 26 -11.24 -15.17 -3.38
N GLU A 27 -11.59 -14.93 -2.12
CA GLU A 27 -11.66 -13.59 -1.52
C GLU A 27 -10.25 -13.06 -1.20
N THR A 28 -9.43 -13.84 -0.49
CA THR A 28 -8.03 -13.52 -0.17
C THR A 28 -7.22 -13.34 -1.44
N ARG A 29 -7.41 -14.21 -2.45
CA ARG A 29 -6.73 -14.06 -3.75
C ARG A 29 -7.05 -12.73 -4.42
N LYS A 30 -8.31 -12.27 -4.34
CA LYS A 30 -8.75 -11.00 -4.93
C LYS A 30 -8.18 -9.80 -4.18
N ILE A 31 -8.16 -9.87 -2.84
CA ILE A 31 -7.59 -8.82 -1.98
C ILE A 31 -6.08 -8.72 -2.22
N MET A 32 -5.34 -9.84 -2.13
CA MET A 32 -3.90 -9.87 -2.39
C MET A 32 -3.54 -9.32 -3.76
N LYS A 33 -4.30 -9.68 -4.80
CA LYS A 33 -4.04 -9.15 -6.15
C LYS A 33 -4.24 -7.63 -6.22
N GLY A 34 -5.24 -7.11 -5.51
CA GLY A 34 -5.48 -5.66 -5.41
C GLY A 34 -4.37 -4.93 -4.66
N GLU A 35 -3.89 -5.51 -3.56
CA GLU A 35 -2.77 -4.97 -2.78
C GLU A 35 -1.47 -5.01 -3.57
N PHE A 36 -1.16 -6.13 -4.19
CA PHE A 36 0.03 -6.29 -5.01
C PHE A 36 0.06 -5.31 -6.17
N SER A 37 -1.07 -5.13 -6.89
CA SER A 37 -1.15 -4.13 -7.96
C SER A 37 -0.98 -2.70 -7.45
N THR A 38 -1.50 -2.40 -6.25
CA THR A 38 -1.37 -1.07 -5.64
C THR A 38 0.07 -0.82 -5.21
N GLY A 39 0.69 -1.80 -4.55
CA GLY A 39 2.10 -1.77 -4.17
C GLY A 39 3.02 -1.59 -5.37
N LEU A 40 2.82 -2.37 -6.45
CA LEU A 40 3.61 -2.26 -7.68
C LEU A 40 3.54 -0.84 -8.28
N LYS A 41 2.34 -0.25 -8.34
CA LYS A 41 2.15 1.13 -8.84
C LYS A 41 2.90 2.13 -7.97
N LEU A 42 2.81 2.00 -6.65
CA LEU A 42 3.56 2.85 -5.71
C LEU A 42 5.07 2.70 -5.92
N THR A 43 5.57 1.47 -6.04
CA THR A 43 6.99 1.19 -6.26
C THR A 43 7.50 1.81 -7.55
N VAL A 44 6.79 1.63 -8.67
CA VAL A 44 7.17 2.24 -9.96
C VAL A 44 7.20 3.75 -9.85
N PHE A 45 6.17 4.36 -9.25
CA PHE A 45 6.13 5.80 -9.05
C PHE A 45 7.30 6.31 -8.19
N TYR A 46 7.63 5.56 -7.13
CA TYR A 46 8.74 5.87 -6.23
C TYR A 46 10.10 5.80 -6.93
N TYR A 47 10.32 4.79 -7.78
CA TYR A 47 11.54 4.69 -8.57
C TYR A 47 11.67 5.82 -9.59
N ILE A 48 10.58 6.18 -10.28
CA ILE A 48 10.57 7.34 -11.18
C ILE A 48 10.97 8.60 -10.42
N PHE A 49 10.43 8.80 -9.22
CA PHE A 49 10.76 9.96 -8.39
C PHE A 49 12.24 9.98 -7.96
N ILE A 50 12.74 8.88 -7.39
CA ILE A 50 14.13 8.81 -6.93
C ILE A 50 15.10 9.03 -8.09
N LEU A 51 14.78 8.50 -9.27
CA LEU A 51 15.64 8.63 -10.45
C LEU A 51 15.50 9.97 -11.16
N ALA A 52 14.35 10.64 -11.04
CA ALA A 52 14.14 11.96 -11.65
C ALA A 52 15.16 12.98 -11.15
N ILE A 53 15.54 12.93 -9.86
CA ILE A 53 16.46 13.92 -9.28
C ILE A 53 17.89 13.78 -9.82
N PRO A 54 18.54 12.60 -9.79
CA PRO A 54 19.83 12.39 -10.44
C PRO A 54 19.79 12.72 -11.94
N ILE A 55 18.72 12.32 -12.65
CA ILE A 55 18.58 12.61 -14.08
C ILE A 55 18.56 14.13 -14.33
N LEU A 56 17.78 14.88 -13.56
CA LEU A 56 17.69 16.34 -13.68
C LEU A 56 19.01 17.02 -13.26
N ASN A 57 19.66 16.53 -12.20
CA ASN A 57 20.94 17.06 -11.76
C ASN A 57 22.06 16.79 -12.78
N TRP A 58 21.98 15.70 -13.54
CA TRP A 58 22.93 15.41 -14.61
C TRP A 58 22.62 16.24 -15.87
N TYR A 59 21.36 16.29 -16.30
CA TYR A 59 20.97 16.98 -17.54
C TYR A 59 20.99 18.51 -17.43
N ALA A 60 20.66 19.05 -16.26
CA ALA A 60 20.51 20.48 -16.01
C ALA A 60 21.20 20.91 -14.70
N GLY A 61 22.43 20.43 -14.47
CA GLY A 61 23.18 20.69 -13.23
C GLY A 61 23.30 22.17 -12.88
N ASP A 62 23.68 23.03 -13.84
CA ASP A 62 23.84 24.47 -13.60
C ASP A 62 22.55 25.14 -13.11
N PHE A 63 21.41 24.70 -13.62
CA PHE A 63 20.09 25.17 -13.17
C PHE A 63 19.71 24.56 -11.81
N MET A 64 19.85 23.25 -11.66
CA MET A 64 19.44 22.52 -10.45
C MET A 64 20.25 22.93 -9.21
N PHE A 65 21.52 23.27 -9.39
CA PHE A 65 22.40 23.81 -8.34
C PHE A 65 22.35 25.33 -8.21
N SER A 66 21.65 26.03 -9.10
CA SER A 66 21.50 27.49 -8.95
C SER A 66 20.70 27.83 -7.69
N ARG A 67 21.12 28.88 -7.01
CA ARG A 67 20.52 29.35 -5.76
C ARG A 67 19.31 30.22 -6.07
N MET A 68 18.19 29.92 -5.43
CA MET A 68 16.98 30.73 -5.54
C MET A 68 16.93 31.80 -4.47
N TRP A 69 16.61 31.42 -3.23
CA TRP A 69 16.43 32.33 -2.10
C TRP A 69 16.85 31.63 -0.82
N GLY A 70 17.60 32.32 0.04
CA GLY A 70 17.94 31.84 1.38
C GLY A 70 18.95 30.70 1.39
N GLY A 71 19.72 30.55 0.30
CA GLY A 71 20.69 29.45 0.14
C GLY A 71 20.08 28.14 -0.37
N MET A 72 18.76 28.09 -0.61
CA MET A 72 18.10 26.90 -1.17
C MET A 72 18.32 26.82 -2.70
N THR A 73 18.75 25.65 -3.18
CA THR A 73 18.89 25.37 -4.62
C THR A 73 17.58 24.87 -5.23
N TYR A 74 17.41 24.97 -6.55
CA TYR A 74 16.26 24.38 -7.25
C TYR A 74 16.10 22.87 -7.00
N SER A 75 17.20 22.11 -6.89
CA SER A 75 17.15 20.69 -6.55
C SER A 75 16.42 20.45 -5.23
N TRP A 76 16.85 21.11 -4.15
CA TRP A 76 16.21 21.02 -2.83
C TRP A 76 14.74 21.44 -2.83
N PHE A 77 14.39 22.50 -3.56
CA PHE A 77 13.01 22.95 -3.66
C PHE A 77 12.12 21.93 -4.40
N LEU A 78 12.55 21.47 -5.57
CA LEU A 78 11.82 20.49 -6.36
C LEU A 78 11.64 19.17 -5.60
N THR A 79 12.71 18.72 -4.92
CA THR A 79 12.65 17.54 -4.03
C THR A 79 11.55 17.70 -2.99
N SER A 80 11.46 18.87 -2.35
CA SER A 80 10.48 19.14 -1.29
C SER A 80 9.04 19.19 -1.80
N VAL A 81 8.81 19.86 -2.94
CA VAL A 81 7.48 19.92 -3.57
C VAL A 81 6.98 18.54 -3.94
N VAL A 82 7.85 17.71 -4.53
CA VAL A 82 7.46 16.36 -4.94
C VAL A 82 7.30 15.43 -3.73
N ALA A 83 8.14 15.56 -2.70
CA ALA A 83 7.98 14.83 -1.44
C ALA A 83 6.62 15.15 -0.77
N MET A 84 6.22 16.42 -0.78
CA MET A 84 4.90 16.85 -0.31
C MET A 84 3.77 16.23 -1.14
N ALA A 85 3.89 16.23 -2.48
CA ALA A 85 2.91 15.57 -3.34
C ALA A 85 2.80 14.07 -3.05
N MET A 86 3.93 13.38 -2.82
CA MET A 86 3.93 11.96 -2.41
C MET A 86 3.21 11.74 -1.08
N ALA A 87 3.46 12.58 -0.08
CA ALA A 87 2.77 12.47 1.20
C ALA A 87 1.25 12.55 1.03
N PHE A 88 0.76 13.47 0.18
CA PHE A 88 -0.66 13.57 -0.14
C PHE A 88 -1.21 12.36 -0.90
N ILE A 89 -0.46 11.83 -1.87
CA ILE A 89 -0.87 10.62 -2.61
C ILE A 89 -0.99 9.43 -1.66
N ILE A 90 0.00 9.21 -0.79
CA ILE A 90 -0.02 8.13 0.19
C ILE A 90 -1.20 8.30 1.14
N ALA A 91 -1.41 9.51 1.66
CA ALA A 91 -2.54 9.82 2.53
C ALA A 91 -3.89 9.56 1.82
N TYR A 92 -4.04 10.00 0.57
CA TYR A 92 -5.24 9.77 -0.23
C TYR A 92 -5.47 8.29 -0.51
N VAL A 93 -4.42 7.55 -0.89
CA VAL A 93 -4.49 6.10 -1.11
C VAL A 93 -4.89 5.41 0.20
N HIS A 94 -4.29 5.79 1.33
CA HIS A 94 -4.67 5.28 2.64
C HIS A 94 -6.14 5.56 2.95
N THR A 95 -6.62 6.80 2.84
CA THR A 95 -8.01 7.14 3.18
C THR A 95 -9.02 6.51 2.22
N ALA A 96 -8.80 6.62 0.90
CA ALA A 96 -9.70 6.09 -0.11
C ALA A 96 -9.77 4.55 -0.11
N LEU A 97 -8.65 3.85 0.10
CA LEU A 97 -8.67 2.39 0.26
C LEU A 97 -9.23 1.97 1.60
N TYR A 98 -8.94 2.69 2.70
CA TYR A 98 -9.52 2.36 4.01
C TYR A 98 -11.04 2.49 4.00
N GLU A 99 -11.58 3.61 3.53
CA GLU A 99 -13.03 3.81 3.47
C GLU A 99 -13.71 2.81 2.53
N LYS A 100 -13.08 2.51 1.38
CA LYS A 100 -13.62 1.55 0.42
C LYS A 100 -13.56 0.12 0.94
N ARG A 101 -12.53 -0.25 1.71
CA ARG A 101 -12.45 -1.54 2.41
C ARG A 101 -13.49 -1.63 3.51
N LEU A 102 -13.63 -0.62 4.38
CA LEU A 102 -14.66 -0.58 5.43
C LEU A 102 -16.07 -0.77 4.86
N LYS A 103 -16.42 -0.04 3.79
CA LYS A 103 -17.73 -0.18 3.12
C LYS A 103 -17.93 -1.55 2.49
N ASN A 104 -16.89 -2.15 1.90
CA ASN A 104 -16.99 -3.48 1.31
C ASN A 104 -17.08 -4.59 2.37
N TYR A 105 -16.34 -4.47 3.49
CA TYR A 105 -16.45 -5.41 4.61
C TYR A 105 -17.83 -5.33 5.26
N GLN A 106 -18.38 -4.13 5.51
CA GLN A 106 -19.75 -3.97 6.00
C GLN A 106 -20.81 -4.54 5.05
N LYS A 107 -20.57 -4.46 3.73
CA LYS A 107 -21.50 -4.98 2.72
C LYS A 107 -21.41 -6.50 2.56
N ASN A 108 -20.23 -7.10 2.76
CA ASN A 108 -20.01 -8.55 2.71
C ASN A 108 -20.27 -9.26 4.05
N SER A 109 -20.18 -8.57 5.19
CA SER A 109 -20.57 -9.11 6.50
C SER A 109 -22.10 -9.16 6.70
N GLY A 110 -22.89 -8.74 5.69
CA GLY A 110 -24.29 -9.11 5.58
C GLY A 110 -24.44 -10.56 5.12
N SER A 111 -24.20 -11.50 6.04
CA SER A 111 -24.38 -12.95 5.85
C SER A 111 -25.46 -13.44 6.86
N PRO A 112 -26.07 -14.61 6.68
CA PRO A 112 -27.28 -14.86 5.91
C PRO A 112 -28.36 -15.49 6.82
N GLU A 113 -28.47 -15.06 8.08
CA GLU A 113 -29.43 -15.66 9.03
C GLU A 113 -30.88 -15.22 8.80
N GLU A 114 -31.11 -14.06 8.17
CA GLU A 114 -32.45 -13.51 8.02
C GLU A 114 -33.30 -14.18 6.90
N ARG A 115 -32.69 -15.03 6.07
CA ARG A 115 -33.40 -15.74 4.97
C ARG A 115 -33.88 -17.15 5.32
N ARG A 116 -33.66 -17.63 6.55
CA ARG A 116 -34.14 -18.95 7.00
C ARG A 116 -35.35 -18.88 7.94
N ILE A 117 -35.91 -17.69 8.18
CA ILE A 117 -37.02 -17.48 9.13
C ILE A 117 -38.27 -16.88 8.46
N ILE A 118 -38.41 -16.99 7.13
CA ILE A 118 -39.66 -16.64 6.42
C ILE A 118 -40.02 -17.76 5.46
#